data_AF-A0A2K3M6A5-F1
#
_entry.id   AF-A0A2K3M6A5-F1
#
_cell.length_a   1.000
_cell.length_b   1.000
_cell.length_c   1.000
_cell.angle_alpha   90.00
_cell.angle_beta   90.00
_cell.angle_gamma   90.00
#
_symmetry.space_group_name_H-M   'P 1'
#
loop_
_entity.id
_entity.type
_entity.pdbx_description
1 polymer ?
#
loop_
_entity_poly.entity_id
_entity_poly.type
_entity_poly.pdbx_seq_one_letter_code
_entity_poly.pdbx_strand_id
1 'polypeptide(L)'
;MQGLDIYNSKQVRDKQIVRIIGKITTIAAAINLRLGGRPPVLPSNKLSYTENFLYMLDSLGNRSYKPNPRLTRALDIIFILHAEHEMNCSTSAVRHLASSGVDVYTAIAGGVGALYGPLHGGANEAVLKMLSEIGSVDNIPEFIEGVKNRKRKLSGFGHRVYKNYDPRAKVLKKLTEEVFSIVGRDPLIE
;
A
#
# COMPACT_ATOMS: atom_id res chain seq x y z
N MET A 1 -31.23 -1.22 -7.36
CA MET A 1 -29.84 -0.91 -6.97
C MET A 1 -29.51 -1.80 -5.77
N GLN A 2 -28.50 -2.69 -5.87
CA GLN A 2 -28.23 -3.76 -4.89
C GLN A 2 -27.47 -3.30 -3.63
N GLY A 3 -27.14 -2.01 -3.51
CA GLY A 3 -26.26 -1.52 -2.44
C GLY A 3 -26.82 -1.70 -1.03
N LEU A 4 -28.13 -1.50 -0.85
CA LEU A 4 -28.79 -1.67 0.44
C LEU A 4 -28.98 -3.14 0.85
N ASP A 5 -28.90 -4.08 -0.10
CA ASP A 5 -29.09 -5.51 0.17
C ASP A 5 -28.04 -6.07 1.14
N ILE A 6 -26.90 -5.39 1.27
CA ILE A 6 -25.87 -5.75 2.24
C ILE A 6 -26.41 -5.72 3.68
N TYR A 7 -27.40 -4.88 3.98
CA TYR A 7 -27.94 -4.76 5.34
C TYR A 7 -28.93 -5.88 5.69
N ASN A 8 -29.42 -6.64 4.69
CA ASN A 8 -30.46 -7.66 4.87
C ASN A 8 -30.04 -8.80 5.81
N SER A 9 -28.76 -9.18 5.85
CA SER A 9 -28.27 -10.17 6.80
C SER A 9 -26.77 -10.04 7.10
N LYS A 10 -26.35 -10.56 8.26
CA LYS A 10 -24.92 -10.63 8.64
C LYS A 10 -24.13 -11.45 7.61
N GLN A 11 -24.71 -12.55 7.13
CA GLN A 11 -24.10 -13.46 6.18
C GLN A 11 -23.80 -12.76 4.84
N VAL A 12 -24.69 -11.88 4.38
CA VAL A 12 -24.44 -11.09 3.17
C VAL A 12 -23.28 -10.12 3.40
N ARG A 13 -23.25 -9.40 4.54
CA ARG A 13 -22.14 -8.48 4.88
C ARG A 13 -20.80 -9.20 4.95
N ASP A 14 -20.72 -10.28 5.71
CA ASP A 14 -19.49 -11.07 5.89
C ASP A 14 -18.97 -11.55 4.54
N LYS A 15 -19.86 -12.01 3.65
CA LYS A 15 -19.50 -12.44 2.30
C LYS A 15 -18.89 -11.30 1.47
N GLN A 16 -19.41 -10.09 1.57
CA GLN A 16 -18.83 -8.94 0.85
C GLN A 16 -17.48 -8.52 1.45
N ILE A 17 -17.33 -8.53 2.77
CA ILE A 17 -16.06 -8.26 3.45
C ILE A 17 -14.97 -9.22 2.94
N VAL A 18 -15.25 -10.53 2.98
CA VAL A 18 -14.31 -11.56 2.51
C VAL A 18 -14.01 -11.42 1.02
N ARG A 19 -15.01 -11.05 0.20
CA ARG A 19 -14.79 -10.82 -1.24
C ARG A 19 -13.89 -9.63 -1.51
N ILE A 20 -14.07 -8.52 -0.79
CA ILE A 20 -13.24 -7.33 -0.98
C ILE A 20 -11.80 -7.62 -0.57
N ILE A 21 -11.61 -8.14 0.65
CA ILE A 21 -10.27 -8.49 1.17
C ILE A 21 -9.61 -9.54 0.27
N GLY A 22 -10.32 -10.60 -0.09
CA GLY A 22 -9.75 -11.68 -0.92
C GLY A 22 -9.43 -11.26 -2.37
N LYS A 23 -10.21 -10.35 -2.96
CA LYS A 23 -10.03 -9.96 -4.37
C LYS A 23 -9.06 -8.79 -4.56
N ILE A 24 -8.87 -7.92 -3.58
CA ILE A 24 -8.07 -6.70 -3.76
C ILE A 24 -6.61 -7.02 -4.11
N THR A 25 -6.02 -8.06 -3.51
CA THR A 25 -4.66 -8.52 -3.82
C THR A 25 -4.56 -9.13 -5.21
N THR A 26 -5.59 -9.87 -5.65
CA THR A 26 -5.64 -10.44 -7.01
C THR A 26 -5.72 -9.32 -8.05
N ILE A 27 -6.56 -8.31 -7.82
CA ILE A 27 -6.69 -7.14 -8.70
C ILE A 27 -5.36 -6.37 -8.75
N ALA A 28 -4.76 -6.09 -7.59
CA ALA A 28 -3.50 -5.37 -7.51
C ALA A 28 -2.35 -6.09 -8.25
N ALA A 29 -2.23 -7.41 -8.06
CA ALA A 29 -1.22 -8.20 -8.75
C ALA A 29 -1.45 -8.24 -10.27
N ALA A 30 -2.69 -8.41 -10.72
CA ALA A 30 -3.04 -8.39 -12.13
C ALA A 30 -2.73 -7.03 -12.80
N ILE A 31 -3.00 -5.92 -12.10
CA ILE A 31 -2.64 -4.57 -12.57
C ILE A 31 -1.13 -4.44 -12.71
N ASN A 32 -0.35 -4.82 -11.68
CA ASN A 32 1.10 -4.73 -11.72
C ASN A 32 1.71 -5.54 -12.88
N LEU A 33 1.28 -6.80 -13.04
CA LEU A 33 1.72 -7.64 -14.15
C LEU A 33 1.36 -7.05 -15.51
N ARG A 34 0.13 -6.54 -15.65
CA ARG A 34 -0.32 -5.89 -16.88
C ARG A 34 0.53 -4.68 -17.24
N LEU A 35 0.87 -3.84 -16.26
CA LEU A 35 1.76 -2.69 -16.47
C LEU A 35 3.18 -3.12 -16.90
N GLY A 36 3.64 -4.29 -16.44
CA GLY A 36 4.90 -4.90 -16.88
C GLY A 36 4.80 -5.73 -18.17
N GLY A 37 3.67 -5.71 -18.89
CA GLY A 37 3.46 -6.50 -20.11
C GLY A 37 3.34 -8.01 -19.90
N ARG A 38 3.04 -8.45 -18.67
CA ARG A 38 2.95 -9.86 -18.28
C ARG A 38 1.48 -10.29 -18.11
N PRO A 39 1.15 -11.56 -18.40
CA PRO A 39 -0.19 -12.09 -18.18
C PRO A 39 -0.49 -12.21 -16.67
N PRO A 40 -1.77 -12.09 -16.25
CA PRO A 40 -2.14 -12.23 -14.85
C PRO A 40 -1.93 -13.67 -14.35
N VAL A 41 -1.48 -13.80 -13.10
CA VAL A 41 -1.35 -15.09 -12.40
C VAL A 41 -2.57 -15.30 -11.50
N LEU A 42 -3.16 -16.50 -11.56
CA LEU A 42 -4.29 -16.85 -10.70
C LEU A 42 -3.83 -17.17 -9.26
N PRO A 43 -4.64 -16.85 -8.24
CA PRO A 43 -4.33 -17.15 -6.85
C PRO A 43 -4.27 -18.67 -6.59
N SER A 44 -3.48 -19.05 -5.60
CA SER A 44 -3.37 -20.41 -5.07
C SER A 44 -4.08 -20.51 -3.72
N ASN A 45 -4.89 -21.56 -3.54
CA ASN A 45 -5.54 -21.86 -2.26
C ASN A 45 -4.63 -22.57 -1.24
N LYS A 46 -3.36 -22.83 -1.61
CA LYS A 46 -2.38 -23.51 -0.75
C LYS A 46 -1.44 -22.55 -0.01
N LEU A 47 -1.54 -21.25 -0.31
CA LEU A 47 -0.66 -20.21 0.22
C LEU A 47 -1.44 -19.31 1.19
N SER A 48 -0.75 -18.77 2.20
CA SER A 48 -1.34 -17.73 3.05
C SER A 48 -1.58 -16.43 2.27
N TYR A 49 -2.27 -15.46 2.88
CA TYR A 49 -2.74 -14.26 2.19
C TYR A 49 -1.62 -13.45 1.51
N THR A 50 -0.52 -13.22 2.22
CA THR A 50 0.64 -12.46 1.71
C THR A 50 1.56 -13.29 0.84
N GLU A 51 1.75 -14.58 1.14
CA GLU A 51 2.44 -15.50 0.24
C GLU A 51 1.75 -15.57 -1.11
N ASN A 52 0.42 -15.66 -1.12
CA ASN A 52 -0.35 -15.71 -2.34
C ASN A 52 -0.21 -14.42 -3.16
N PHE A 53 -0.13 -13.25 -2.52
CA PHE A 53 0.10 -11.99 -3.22
C PHE A 53 1.47 -11.94 -3.89
N LEU A 54 2.55 -12.28 -3.16
CA LEU A 54 3.90 -12.35 -3.73
C LEU A 54 4.01 -13.43 -4.82
N TYR A 55 3.37 -14.58 -4.62
CA TYR A 55 3.29 -15.63 -5.63
C TYR A 55 2.64 -15.12 -6.92
N MET A 56 1.54 -14.37 -6.81
CA MET A 56 0.88 -13.80 -7.99
C MET A 56 1.77 -12.78 -8.70
N LEU A 57 2.60 -12.01 -7.98
CA LEU A 57 3.52 -11.04 -8.59
C LEU A 57 4.73 -11.70 -9.28
N ASP A 58 5.34 -12.69 -8.64
CA ASP A 58 6.70 -13.12 -8.97
C ASP A 58 6.81 -14.53 -9.57
N SER A 59 5.75 -15.35 -9.51
CA SER A 59 5.82 -16.72 -10.01
C SER A 59 5.97 -16.81 -11.52
N LEU A 60 5.50 -15.81 -12.27
CA LEU A 60 5.52 -15.79 -13.75
C LEU A 60 4.96 -17.07 -14.39
N GLY A 61 3.96 -17.69 -13.76
CA GLY A 61 3.34 -18.94 -14.21
C GLY A 61 3.98 -20.23 -13.66
N ASN A 62 5.10 -20.13 -12.94
CA ASN A 62 5.70 -21.26 -12.24
C ASN A 62 4.88 -21.62 -10.99
N ARG A 63 4.04 -22.65 -11.09
CA ARG A 63 3.19 -23.14 -9.99
C ARG A 63 3.96 -23.67 -8.77
N SER A 64 5.26 -23.96 -8.93
CA SER A 64 6.13 -24.42 -7.85
C SER A 64 6.88 -23.27 -7.16
N TYR A 65 6.74 -22.04 -7.65
CA TYR A 65 7.35 -20.87 -7.03
C TYR A 65 6.84 -20.69 -5.60
N LYS A 66 7.78 -20.46 -4.68
CA LYS A 66 7.49 -20.12 -3.29
C LYS A 66 8.18 -18.80 -2.96
N PRO A 67 7.44 -17.76 -2.54
CA PRO A 67 8.04 -16.53 -2.06
C PRO A 67 8.99 -16.78 -0.89
N ASN A 68 9.99 -15.91 -0.74
CA ASN A 68 10.88 -15.97 0.41
C ASN A 68 10.07 -15.74 1.72
N PRO A 69 10.16 -16.63 2.73
CA PRO A 69 9.34 -16.53 3.93
C PRO A 69 9.59 -15.25 4.74
N ARG A 70 10.79 -14.69 4.69
CA ARG A 70 11.11 -13.40 5.34
C ARG A 70 10.46 -12.23 4.60
N LEU A 71 10.41 -12.25 3.26
CA LEU A 71 9.71 -11.23 2.46
C LEU A 71 8.19 -11.33 2.65
N THR A 72 7.64 -12.55 2.71
CA THR A 72 6.25 -12.79 3.09
C THR A 72 5.91 -12.16 4.44
N ARG A 73 6.71 -12.45 5.46
CA ARG A 73 6.51 -11.88 6.81
C ARG A 73 6.62 -10.36 6.80
N ALA A 74 7.55 -9.81 6.02
CA ALA A 74 7.68 -8.37 5.87
C ALA A 74 6.42 -7.74 5.29
N LEU A 75 5.89 -8.34 4.22
CA LEU A 75 4.65 -7.88 3.61
C LEU A 75 3.46 -7.99 4.57
N ASP A 76 3.38 -9.04 5.38
CA ASP A 76 2.32 -9.23 6.37
C ASP A 76 2.32 -8.10 7.42
N ILE A 77 3.51 -7.77 7.94
CA ILE A 77 3.68 -6.63 8.85
C ILE A 77 3.28 -5.32 8.15
N ILE A 78 3.69 -5.11 6.90
CA ILE A 78 3.32 -3.89 6.15
C ILE A 78 1.81 -3.80 5.99
N PHE A 79 1.12 -4.90 5.65
CA PHE A 79 -0.34 -4.93 5.55
C PHE A 79 -1.02 -4.61 6.88
N ILE A 80 -0.53 -5.17 8.00
CA ILE A 80 -1.06 -4.87 9.33
C ILE A 80 -0.88 -3.39 9.68
N LEU A 81 0.30 -2.82 9.43
CA LEU A 81 0.59 -1.41 9.74
C LEU A 81 -0.22 -0.40 8.91
N HIS A 82 -0.77 -0.83 7.77
CA HIS A 82 -1.60 -0.02 6.88
C HIS A 82 -3.09 -0.42 6.90
N ALA A 83 -3.49 -1.35 7.75
CA ALA A 83 -4.84 -1.90 7.75
C ALA A 83 -5.91 -0.85 8.06
N GLU A 84 -5.61 0.10 8.96
CA GLU A 84 -6.55 1.14 9.40
C GLU A 84 -5.76 2.35 9.91
N HIS A 85 -6.29 3.56 9.74
CA HIS A 85 -5.66 4.78 10.24
C HIS A 85 -6.72 5.86 10.53
N GLU A 86 -7.70 5.49 11.32
CA GLU A 86 -8.86 6.26 11.77
C GLU A 86 -9.64 6.97 10.63
N MET A 87 -10.24 8.13 10.94
CA MET A 87 -11.03 8.95 10.02
C MET A 87 -10.15 9.81 9.11
N ASN A 88 -9.29 9.17 8.31
CA ASN A 88 -8.52 9.82 7.25
C ASN A 88 -9.39 10.12 6.01
N CYS A 89 -8.78 10.75 4.99
CA CYS A 89 -9.47 11.19 3.77
C CYS A 89 -10.20 10.04 3.05
N SER A 90 -9.52 8.91 2.80
CA SER A 90 -10.12 7.77 2.11
C SER A 90 -11.19 7.09 2.95
N THR A 91 -10.99 6.92 4.26
CA THR A 91 -12.03 6.37 5.16
C THR A 91 -13.29 7.24 5.14
N SER A 92 -13.12 8.57 5.17
CA SER A 92 -14.24 9.51 5.13
C SER A 92 -14.98 9.48 3.79
N ALA A 93 -14.25 9.37 2.67
CA ALA A 93 -14.83 9.24 1.34
C ALA A 93 -15.69 7.96 1.21
N VAL A 94 -15.18 6.82 1.69
CA VAL A 94 -15.93 5.55 1.72
C VAL A 94 -17.22 5.71 2.52
N ARG A 95 -17.17 6.32 3.71
CA ARG A 95 -18.36 6.53 4.55
C ARG A 95 -19.38 7.48 3.90
N HIS A 96 -18.92 8.53 3.25
CA HIS A 96 -19.79 9.48 2.56
C HIS A 96 -20.51 8.84 1.38
N LEU A 97 -19.79 8.10 0.53
CA LEU A 97 -20.39 7.35 -0.57
C LEU A 97 -21.37 6.29 -0.07
N ALA A 98 -20.99 5.52 0.97
CA ALA A 98 -21.87 4.51 1.54
C ALA A 98 -23.19 5.10 2.09
N SER A 99 -23.19 6.34 2.60
CA SER A 99 -24.42 6.99 3.10
C SER A 99 -25.48 7.25 2.02
N SER A 100 -25.11 7.23 0.74
CA SER A 100 -26.08 7.33 -0.36
C SER A 100 -26.74 5.98 -0.70
N GLY A 101 -26.38 4.90 -0.01
CA GLY A 101 -26.86 3.55 -0.30
C GLY A 101 -26.22 2.88 -1.51
N VAL A 102 -25.06 3.38 -1.96
CA VAL A 102 -24.30 2.78 -3.05
C VAL A 102 -23.73 1.42 -2.66
N ASP A 103 -23.45 0.56 -3.64
CA ASP A 103 -22.85 -0.74 -3.37
C ASP A 103 -21.41 -0.62 -2.85
N VAL A 104 -20.98 -1.65 -2.13
CA VAL A 104 -19.69 -1.66 -1.45
C VAL A 104 -18.49 -1.55 -2.41
N TYR A 105 -18.60 -2.07 -3.65
CA TYR A 105 -17.49 -2.00 -4.60
C TYR A 105 -17.31 -0.56 -5.08
N THR A 106 -18.41 0.15 -5.35
CA THR A 106 -18.38 1.57 -5.69
C THR A 106 -17.83 2.42 -4.54
N ALA A 107 -18.26 2.16 -3.29
CA ALA A 107 -17.74 2.88 -2.13
C ALA A 107 -16.22 2.68 -1.95
N ILE A 108 -15.74 1.43 -2.05
CA ILE A 108 -14.31 1.10 -1.96
C ILE A 108 -13.52 1.71 -3.13
N ALA A 109 -14.05 1.69 -4.35
CA ALA A 109 -13.41 2.32 -5.51
C ALA A 109 -13.22 3.84 -5.29
N GLY A 110 -14.22 4.53 -4.74
CA GLY A 110 -14.08 5.92 -4.34
C GLY A 110 -13.04 6.14 -3.23
N GLY A 111 -12.97 5.24 -2.26
CA GLY A 111 -11.92 5.22 -1.24
C GLY A 111 -10.51 5.08 -1.82
N VAL A 112 -10.33 4.18 -2.79
CA VAL A 112 -9.06 4.01 -3.52
C VAL A 112 -8.71 5.27 -4.30
N GLY A 113 -9.68 5.90 -4.96
CA GLY A 113 -9.48 7.19 -5.65
C GLY A 113 -9.03 8.30 -4.69
N ALA A 114 -9.63 8.39 -3.51
CA ALA A 114 -9.21 9.33 -2.46
C ALA A 114 -7.80 9.01 -1.92
N LEU A 115 -7.46 7.72 -1.77
CA LEU A 115 -6.13 7.27 -1.37
C LEU A 115 -5.06 7.61 -2.41
N TYR A 116 -5.36 7.48 -3.69
CA TYR A 116 -4.41 7.76 -4.77
C TYR A 116 -3.92 9.22 -4.82
N GLY A 117 -4.68 10.16 -4.24
CA GLY A 117 -4.31 11.58 -4.23
C GLY A 117 -2.90 11.84 -3.65
N PRO A 118 -2.14 12.80 -4.23
CA PRO A 118 -0.75 13.05 -3.84
C PRO A 118 -0.58 13.53 -2.39
N LEU A 119 -1.63 14.09 -1.80
CA LEU A 119 -1.65 14.56 -0.42
C LEU A 119 -2.09 13.46 0.59
N HIS A 120 -2.38 12.25 0.12
CA HIS A 120 -2.79 11.13 0.96
C HIS A 120 -1.86 9.91 0.75
N GLY A 121 -2.18 9.00 -0.17
CA GLY A 121 -1.38 7.79 -0.42
C GLY A 121 -0.16 8.01 -1.32
N GLY A 122 -0.10 9.14 -2.05
CA GLY A 122 1.05 9.46 -2.90
C GLY A 122 2.33 9.86 -2.14
N ALA A 123 2.29 9.94 -0.81
CA ALA A 123 3.43 10.34 0.01
C ALA A 123 4.64 9.41 -0.17
N ASN A 124 4.43 8.09 -0.30
CA ASN A 124 5.52 7.13 -0.49
C ASN A 124 6.25 7.36 -1.83
N GLU A 125 5.51 7.60 -2.90
CA GLU A 125 6.08 7.93 -4.21
C GLU A 125 6.79 9.29 -4.19
N ALA A 126 6.25 10.26 -3.45
CA ALA A 126 6.86 11.57 -3.29
C ALA A 126 8.21 11.51 -2.57
N VAL A 127 8.42 10.56 -1.65
CA VAL A 127 9.74 10.30 -1.03
C VAL A 127 10.73 9.80 -2.08
N LEU A 128 10.36 8.83 -2.91
CA LEU A 128 11.25 8.30 -3.95
C LEU A 128 11.60 9.36 -5.00
N LYS A 129 10.63 10.19 -5.41
CA LYS A 129 10.87 11.33 -6.31
C LYS A 129 11.81 12.36 -5.70
N MET A 130 11.63 12.67 -4.42
CA MET A 130 12.51 13.57 -3.68
C MET A 130 13.94 13.03 -3.61
N LEU A 131 14.14 11.75 -3.28
CA LEU A 131 15.46 11.13 -3.26
C LEU A 131 16.10 11.14 -4.65
N SER A 132 15.32 10.90 -5.70
CA SER A 132 15.78 10.97 -7.09
C SER A 132 16.17 12.40 -7.51
N GLU A 133 15.45 13.42 -7.03
CA GLU A 133 15.76 14.83 -7.26
C GLU A 133 17.06 15.25 -6.55
N ILE A 134 17.30 14.72 -5.34
CA ILE A 134 18.55 14.95 -4.60
C ILE A 134 19.72 14.28 -5.33
N GLY A 135 19.53 13.03 -5.80
CA GLY A 135 20.49 12.29 -6.60
C GLY A 135 21.66 11.72 -5.80
N SER A 136 22.41 12.56 -5.07
CA SER A 136 23.57 12.14 -4.25
C SER A 136 23.59 12.84 -2.88
N VAL A 137 24.33 12.23 -1.95
CA VAL A 137 24.53 12.75 -0.58
C VAL A 137 25.10 14.18 -0.58
N ASP A 138 25.95 14.52 -1.55
CA ASP A 138 26.57 15.84 -1.68
C ASP A 138 25.56 16.97 -1.91
N ASN A 139 24.39 16.65 -2.48
CA ASN A 139 23.33 17.63 -2.77
C ASN A 139 22.35 17.83 -1.60
N ILE A 140 22.46 17.03 -0.53
CA ILE A 140 21.56 17.14 0.65
C ILE A 140 21.60 18.54 1.28
N PRO A 141 22.77 19.18 1.53
CA PRO A 141 22.81 20.49 2.15
C PRO A 141 22.00 21.55 1.38
N GLU A 142 22.14 21.60 0.05
CA GLU A 142 21.39 22.52 -0.81
C GLU A 142 19.89 22.23 -0.77
N PHE A 143 19.50 20.96 -0.86
CA PHE A 143 18.10 20.55 -0.79
C PHE A 143 17.46 21.01 0.54
N ILE A 144 18.14 20.76 1.65
CA ILE A 144 17.68 21.16 2.98
C ILE A 144 17.59 22.68 3.13
N GLU A 145 18.52 23.44 2.55
CA GLU A 145 18.42 24.91 2.51
C GLU A 145 17.17 25.34 1.73
N GLY A 146 16.88 24.71 0.60
CA GLY A 146 15.66 24.91 -0.17
C GLY A 146 14.38 24.61 0.63
N VAL A 147 14.38 23.55 1.44
CA VAL A 147 13.27 23.22 2.34
C VAL A 147 13.08 24.30 3.41
N LYS A 148 14.16 24.74 4.07
CA LYS A 148 14.11 25.80 5.10
C LYS A 148 13.58 27.12 4.53
N ASN A 149 13.97 27.44 3.30
CA ASN A 149 13.52 28.61 2.56
C ASN A 149 12.15 28.44 1.89
N ARG A 150 11.42 27.34 2.17
CA ARG A 150 10.09 27.03 1.61
C ARG A 150 10.04 26.93 0.09
N LYS A 151 11.18 26.70 -0.56
CA LYS A 151 11.29 26.47 -2.01
C LYS A 151 11.04 25.01 -2.39
N ARG A 152 11.27 24.08 -1.46
CA ARG A 152 11.05 22.63 -1.62
C ARG A 152 10.27 22.06 -0.43
N LYS A 153 9.66 20.88 -0.60
CA LYS A 153 9.00 20.12 0.48
C LYS A 153 9.83 18.90 0.86
N LEU A 154 9.94 18.63 2.16
CA LEU A 154 10.59 17.43 2.68
C LEU A 154 9.53 16.33 2.85
N SER A 155 9.37 15.51 1.81
CA SER A 155 8.42 14.37 1.79
C SER A 155 8.86 13.28 2.77
N GLY A 156 7.89 12.59 3.39
CA GLY A 156 8.17 11.52 4.37
C GLY A 156 8.52 12.01 5.78
N PHE A 157 8.55 13.32 6.01
CA PHE A 157 8.80 13.92 7.33
C PHE A 157 7.57 14.67 7.85
N GLY A 158 7.35 14.56 9.16
CA GLY A 158 6.18 15.11 9.85
C GLY A 158 4.95 14.23 9.71
N HIS A 159 4.03 14.34 10.66
CA HIS A 159 2.78 13.58 10.64
C HIS A 159 1.65 14.43 11.23
N ARG A 160 0.48 14.42 10.58
CA ARG A 160 -0.67 15.25 11.02
C ARG A 160 -1.18 14.87 12.42
N VAL A 161 -1.07 13.58 12.76
CA VAL A 161 -1.48 13.00 14.05
C VAL A 161 -0.32 12.91 15.07
N TYR A 162 0.79 12.27 14.70
CA TYR A 162 1.93 12.08 15.61
C TYR A 162 2.82 13.32 15.67
N LYS A 163 2.89 13.96 16.85
CA LYS A 163 3.71 15.16 17.07
C LYS A 163 5.22 14.87 17.14
N ASN A 164 5.59 13.74 17.75
CA ASN A 164 7.00 13.45 18.08
C ASN A 164 7.61 12.39 17.16
N TYR A 165 6.91 11.27 16.98
CA TYR A 165 7.42 10.12 16.23
C TYR A 165 6.27 9.21 15.79
N ASP A 166 6.35 8.67 14.58
CA ASP A 166 5.42 7.65 14.10
C ASP A 166 5.86 6.26 14.61
N PRO A 167 5.09 5.62 15.51
CA PRO A 167 5.48 4.33 16.08
C PRO A 167 5.66 3.23 15.03
N ARG A 168 5.02 3.35 13.86
CA ARG A 168 5.15 2.39 12.75
C ARG A 168 6.53 2.46 12.12
N ALA A 169 7.14 3.65 12.07
CA ALA A 169 8.47 3.85 11.50
C ALA A 169 9.55 3.03 12.23
N LYS A 170 9.38 2.75 13.54
CA LYS A 170 10.35 1.96 14.31
C LYS A 170 10.33 0.50 13.88
N VAL A 171 9.14 -0.03 13.65
CA VAL A 171 8.95 -1.40 13.16
C VAL A 171 9.46 -1.50 11.73
N LEU A 172 9.09 -0.54 10.88
CA LEU A 172 9.49 -0.50 9.47
C LEU A 172 11.01 -0.40 9.31
N LYS A 173 11.71 0.42 10.11
CA LYS A 173 13.18 0.54 10.04
C LYS A 173 13.89 -0.79 10.23
N LYS A 174 13.49 -1.57 11.23
CA LYS A 174 14.06 -2.92 11.45
C LYS A 174 13.76 -3.84 10.27
N LEU A 175 12.54 -3.75 9.75
CA LEU A 175 12.10 -4.58 8.64
C LEU A 175 12.84 -4.26 7.34
N THR A 176 13.15 -2.99 7.10
CA THR A 176 13.93 -2.53 5.94
C THR A 176 15.31 -3.20 5.90
N GLU A 177 16.04 -3.24 7.02
CA GLU A 177 17.34 -3.94 7.08
C GLU A 177 17.20 -5.46 6.82
N GLU A 178 16.12 -6.08 7.31
CA GLU A 178 15.85 -7.49 7.02
C GLU A 178 15.60 -7.72 5.53
N VAL A 179 14.86 -6.83 4.85
CA VAL A 179 14.63 -6.90 3.41
C VAL A 179 15.91 -6.67 2.62
N PHE A 180 16.71 -5.65 2.96
CA PHE A 180 17.98 -5.38 2.29
C PHE A 180 18.98 -6.52 2.39
N SER A 181 18.97 -7.27 3.49
CA SER A 181 19.80 -8.49 3.62
C SER A 181 19.44 -9.60 2.62
N ILE A 182 18.29 -9.50 1.95
CA ILE A 182 17.77 -10.50 1.00
C ILE A 182 17.89 -10.00 -0.45
N VAL A 183 17.47 -8.76 -0.70
CA VAL A 183 17.35 -8.22 -2.07
C VAL A 183 18.46 -7.24 -2.45
N GLY A 184 19.37 -6.93 -1.52
CA GLY A 184 20.36 -5.86 -1.68
C GLY A 184 19.82 -4.49 -1.30
N ARG A 185 20.71 -3.49 -1.26
CA ARG A 185 20.36 -2.08 -1.04
C ARG A 185 20.15 -1.38 -2.37
N ASP A 186 19.23 -0.42 -2.36
CA ASP A 186 19.00 0.47 -3.50
C ASP A 186 19.99 1.64 -3.44
N PRO A 187 20.72 1.96 -4.53
CA PRO A 187 21.64 3.09 -4.57
C PRO A 187 20.99 4.46 -4.25
N LEU A 188 19.66 4.60 -4.45
CA LEU A 188 18.93 5.81 -4.04
C LEU A 188 18.78 5.97 -2.51
N ILE A 189 19.04 4.91 -1.76
CA ILE A 189 18.85 4.83 -0.30
C ILE A 189 20.20 4.74 0.44
N GLU A 190 21.32 4.55 -0.26
CA GLU A 190 22.68 4.66 0.28
C GLU A 190 23.17 6.11 0.38
#